data_AF-A0A8D8CIJ0-F1
#
_entry.id   AF-A0A8D8CIJ0-F1
#
_cell.length_a   1.000
_cell.length_b   1.000
_cell.length_c   1.000
_cell.angle_alpha   90.00
_cell.angle_beta   90.00
_cell.angle_gamma   90.00
#
_symmetry.space_group_name_H-M   'P 1'
#
loop_
_entity.id
_entity.type
_entity.pdbx_description
1 polymer ?
#
loop_
_entity_poly.entity_id
_entity_poly.type
_entity_poly.pdbx_seq_one_letter_code
_entity_poly.pdbx_strand_id
1 'polypeptide(L)'
;DFTHATATEGALVGKNIFDIESIQSAFATLAGELNPDWVLPDASSDYRKNLAISLFYKFILSIIPEGQYALKPEYKSGGTVMARPLSSGKQTFDTIEKNWPLTKNVPKIEALAQTAGEAHYSNDLPRQPGELYAAFVLATQVHSRIAKLDAAEALKMPGVVAFYSAKDIPGTNNFMPAGLGNQDVEE
;
A
#
# COMPACT_ATOMS: atom_id res chain seq x y z
N ASP A 1 -14.02 15.35 13.89
CA ASP A 1 -14.00 16.76 13.45
C ASP A 1 -13.15 16.90 12.20
N PHE A 2 -13.59 17.70 11.24
CA PHE A 2 -12.80 18.02 10.05
C PHE A 2 -11.85 19.16 10.36
N THR A 3 -10.61 19.07 9.86
CA THR A 3 -9.64 20.17 9.95
C THR A 3 -10.00 21.23 8.91
N HIS A 4 -10.25 22.46 9.36
CA HIS A 4 -10.57 23.60 8.51
C HIS A 4 -9.38 24.52 8.32
N ALA A 5 -9.19 25.01 7.10
CA ALA A 5 -8.24 26.06 6.78
C ALA A 5 -8.89 27.44 7.03
N THR A 6 -9.24 27.72 8.29
CA THR A 6 -10.03 28.89 8.72
C THR A 6 -9.45 30.23 8.28
N ALA A 7 -8.12 30.37 8.25
CA ALA A 7 -7.48 31.61 7.80
C ALA A 7 -7.66 31.79 6.28
N THR A 8 -7.50 30.70 5.52
CA THR A 8 -7.73 30.67 4.08
C THR A 8 -9.21 30.92 3.75
N GLU A 9 -10.13 30.28 4.46
CA GLU A 9 -11.58 30.49 4.33
C GLU A 9 -11.95 31.96 4.56
N GLY A 10 -11.47 32.56 5.65
CA GLY A 10 -11.68 33.98 5.96
C GLY A 10 -11.09 34.92 4.91
N ALA A 11 -9.91 34.59 4.36
CA ALA A 11 -9.26 35.38 3.32
C ALA A 11 -10.00 35.37 1.98
N LEU A 12 -10.88 34.39 1.74
CA LEU A 12 -11.68 34.26 0.53
C LEU A 12 -13.06 34.91 0.63
N VAL A 13 -13.53 35.27 1.84
CA VAL A 13 -14.84 35.91 2.03
C VAL A 13 -14.92 37.21 1.24
N GLY A 14 -15.93 37.32 0.38
CA GLY A 14 -16.17 38.51 -0.45
C GLY A 14 -15.21 38.69 -1.62
N LYS A 15 -14.29 37.75 -1.86
CA LYS A 15 -13.40 37.77 -3.03
C LYS A 15 -13.94 36.90 -4.16
N ASN A 16 -13.65 37.29 -5.39
CA ASN A 16 -13.88 36.44 -6.55
C ASN A 16 -12.76 35.39 -6.65
N ILE A 17 -13.11 34.11 -6.45
CA ILE A 17 -12.19 32.96 -6.44
C ILE A 17 -11.64 32.59 -7.82
N PHE A 18 -12.08 33.27 -8.88
CA PHE A 18 -11.64 33.05 -10.25
C PHE A 18 -10.61 34.10 -10.72
N ASP A 19 -10.36 35.13 -9.91
CA ASP A 19 -9.36 36.14 -10.21
C ASP A 19 -7.95 35.68 -9.79
N ILE A 20 -6.95 35.97 -10.63
CA ILE A 20 -5.57 35.52 -10.43
C ILE A 20 -5.02 36.00 -9.08
N GLU A 21 -5.27 37.26 -8.71
CA GLU A 21 -4.82 37.84 -7.45
C GLU A 21 -5.44 37.13 -6.24
N SER A 22 -6.74 36.83 -6.29
CA SER A 22 -7.45 36.10 -5.24
C SER A 22 -6.91 34.68 -5.07
N ILE A 23 -6.66 33.97 -6.19
CA ILE A 23 -6.11 32.60 -6.17
C ILE A 23 -4.69 32.60 -5.61
N GLN A 24 -3.83 33.51 -6.06
CA GLN A 24 -2.45 33.62 -5.56
C GLN A 24 -2.43 33.96 -4.06
N SER A 25 -3.28 34.87 -3.61
CA SER A 25 -3.45 35.19 -2.19
C SER A 25 -3.91 33.96 -1.41
N ALA A 26 -4.90 33.22 -1.91
CA ALA A 26 -5.40 32.02 -1.24
C ALA A 26 -4.35 30.91 -1.16
N PHE A 27 -3.54 30.71 -2.20
CA PHE A 27 -2.44 29.74 -2.17
C PHE A 27 -1.35 30.14 -1.19
N ALA A 28 -0.99 31.41 -1.12
CA ALA A 28 -0.01 31.89 -0.14
C ALA A 28 -0.52 31.69 1.30
N THR A 29 -1.79 32.03 1.58
CA THR A 29 -2.40 31.81 2.89
C THR A 29 -2.49 30.32 3.24
N LEU A 30 -2.99 29.49 2.32
CA LEU A 30 -3.11 28.05 2.52
C LEU A 30 -1.73 27.39 2.72
N ALA A 31 -0.72 27.80 1.94
CA ALA A 31 0.63 27.32 2.14
C ALA A 31 1.22 27.75 3.50
N GLY A 32 0.85 28.90 4.04
CA GLY A 32 1.25 29.30 5.39
C GLY A 32 0.51 28.55 6.50
N GLU A 33 -0.76 28.25 6.29
CA GLU A 33 -1.64 27.57 7.24
C GLU A 33 -1.38 26.05 7.32
N LEU A 34 -0.99 25.42 6.20
CA LEU A 34 -0.69 24.00 6.14
C LEU A 34 0.66 23.67 6.78
N ASN A 35 0.59 22.98 7.92
CA ASN A 35 1.73 22.41 8.64
C ASN A 35 1.51 20.90 8.93
N PRO A 36 1.55 20.04 7.89
CA PRO A 36 1.48 18.60 8.10
C PRO A 36 2.72 18.12 8.84
N ASP A 37 2.52 17.21 9.79
CA ASP A 37 3.61 16.52 10.49
C ASP A 37 4.38 15.59 9.53
N TRP A 38 5.36 14.85 10.03
CA TRP A 38 5.98 13.79 9.24
C TRP A 38 6.27 12.61 10.14
N VAL A 39 5.32 11.67 10.15
CA VAL A 39 5.36 10.46 10.96
C VAL A 39 5.21 9.27 10.01
N LEU A 40 6.18 8.37 10.00
CA LEU A 40 6.09 7.15 9.19
C LEU A 40 4.91 6.30 9.66
N PRO A 41 4.14 5.67 8.75
CA PRO A 41 4.42 5.44 7.32
C PRO A 41 3.85 6.51 6.37
N ASP A 42 3.42 7.67 6.88
CA ASP A 42 2.78 8.69 6.05
C ASP A 42 3.72 9.24 4.97
N ALA A 43 3.12 9.71 3.88
CA ALA A 43 3.83 10.48 2.86
C ALA A 43 4.45 11.75 3.46
N SER A 44 5.49 12.28 2.80
CA SER A 44 6.21 13.45 3.29
C SER A 44 5.28 14.65 3.52
N SER A 45 5.62 15.47 4.51
CA SER A 45 4.93 16.73 4.80
C SER A 45 4.81 17.60 3.54
N ASP A 46 5.89 17.74 2.77
CA ASP A 46 5.91 18.51 1.51
C ASP A 46 4.93 17.96 0.47
N TYR A 47 4.87 16.63 0.31
CA TYR A 47 3.92 16.01 -0.61
C TYR A 47 2.48 16.31 -0.19
N ARG A 48 2.14 16.08 1.09
CA ARG A 48 0.79 16.28 1.61
C ARG A 48 0.36 17.75 1.50
N LYS A 49 1.28 18.68 1.77
CA LYS A 49 1.07 20.12 1.61
C LYS A 49 0.78 20.49 0.16
N ASN A 50 1.64 20.07 -0.77
CA ASN A 50 1.45 20.33 -2.20
C ASN A 50 0.19 19.67 -2.75
N LEU A 51 -0.18 18.48 -2.26
CA LEU A 51 -1.40 17.79 -2.63
C LEU A 51 -2.64 18.60 -2.21
N ALA A 52 -2.69 19.11 -0.98
CA ALA A 52 -3.80 19.93 -0.49
C ALA A 52 -3.99 21.21 -1.33
N ILE A 53 -2.90 21.92 -1.63
CA ILE A 53 -2.92 23.10 -2.51
C ILE A 53 -3.38 22.72 -3.92
N SER A 54 -2.89 21.61 -4.46
CA SER A 54 -3.26 21.15 -5.81
C SER A 54 -4.73 20.70 -5.88
N LEU A 55 -5.25 20.08 -4.83
CA LEU A 55 -6.67 19.69 -4.74
C LEU A 55 -7.56 20.91 -4.64
N PHE A 56 -7.15 21.94 -3.89
CA PHE A 56 -7.86 23.22 -3.86
C PHE A 56 -7.87 23.90 -5.24
N TYR A 57 -6.73 23.90 -5.96
CA TYR A 57 -6.70 24.40 -7.33
C TYR A 57 -7.58 23.60 -8.28
N LYS A 58 -7.55 22.26 -8.19
CA LYS A 58 -8.42 21.36 -8.94
C LYS A 58 -9.90 21.66 -8.68
N PHE A 59 -10.27 21.91 -7.43
CA PHE A 59 -11.63 22.32 -7.08
C PHE A 59 -12.01 23.62 -7.79
N ILE A 60 -11.18 24.66 -7.72
CA ILE A 60 -11.43 25.92 -8.43
C ILE A 60 -11.66 25.65 -9.92
N LEU A 61 -10.75 24.92 -10.58
CA LEU A 61 -10.86 24.58 -12.00
C LEU A 61 -12.15 23.82 -12.34
N SER A 62 -12.68 23.00 -11.42
CA SER A 62 -13.89 22.22 -11.62
C SER A 62 -15.19 23.03 -11.55
N ILE A 63 -15.17 24.19 -10.89
CA ILE A 63 -16.35 25.04 -10.68
C ILE A 63 -16.34 26.35 -11.48
N ILE A 64 -15.28 26.62 -12.26
CA ILE A 64 -15.23 27.79 -13.15
C ILE A 64 -16.41 27.74 -14.13
N PRO A 65 -17.27 28.77 -14.19
CA PRO A 65 -18.36 28.82 -15.16
C PRO A 65 -17.83 28.89 -16.60
N GLU A 66 -18.36 28.04 -17.48
CA GLU A 66 -17.96 28.05 -18.89
C GLU A 66 -18.32 29.38 -19.57
N GLY A 67 -17.35 29.98 -20.28
CA GLY A 67 -17.56 31.20 -21.06
C GLY A 67 -17.53 32.51 -20.26
N GLN A 68 -17.48 32.47 -18.92
CA GLN A 68 -17.42 33.69 -18.10
C GLN A 68 -15.97 34.17 -17.84
N TYR A 69 -15.00 33.25 -17.84
CA TYR A 69 -13.59 33.55 -17.57
C TYR A 69 -12.71 33.00 -18.70
N ALA A 70 -11.64 33.74 -19.02
CA ALA A 70 -10.64 33.33 -20.01
C ALA A 70 -9.70 32.26 -19.42
N LEU A 71 -10.14 31.00 -19.42
CA LEU A 71 -9.30 29.87 -19.01
C LEU A 71 -8.47 29.35 -20.19
N LYS A 72 -7.16 29.22 -19.98
CA LYS A 72 -6.26 28.60 -20.96
C LYS A 72 -6.66 27.13 -21.19
N PRO A 73 -6.72 26.64 -22.44
CA PRO A 73 -7.14 25.26 -22.74
C PRO A 73 -6.35 24.18 -21.98
N GLU A 74 -5.08 24.43 -21.70
CA GLU A 74 -4.16 23.52 -21.00
C GLU A 74 -4.57 23.27 -19.54
N TYR A 75 -5.31 24.20 -18.91
CA TYR A 75 -5.75 24.07 -17.52
C TYR A 75 -7.09 23.36 -17.38
N LYS A 76 -7.87 23.24 -18.47
CA LYS A 76 -9.22 22.64 -18.43
C LYS A 76 -9.21 21.19 -17.94
N SER A 77 -8.18 20.42 -18.32
CA SER A 77 -8.01 19.02 -17.88
C SER A 77 -7.71 18.86 -16.38
N GLY A 78 -7.27 19.91 -15.69
CA GLY A 78 -6.99 19.86 -14.25
C GLY A 78 -8.25 19.77 -13.39
N GLY A 79 -9.37 20.35 -13.87
CA GLY A 79 -10.67 20.33 -13.18
C GLY A 79 -11.53 19.11 -13.49
N THR A 80 -11.18 18.33 -14.51
CA THR A 80 -12.00 17.16 -14.88
C THR A 80 -11.79 15.99 -13.93
N VAL A 81 -12.86 15.24 -13.72
CA VAL A 81 -12.79 13.96 -13.01
C VAL A 81 -12.13 12.95 -13.94
N MET A 82 -11.10 12.27 -13.45
CA MET A 82 -10.42 11.23 -14.20
C MET A 82 -11.38 10.06 -14.39
N ALA A 83 -11.85 9.86 -15.63
CA ALA A 83 -12.70 8.74 -15.99
C ALA A 83 -11.83 7.60 -16.53
N ARG A 84 -11.98 6.40 -15.95
CA ARG A 84 -11.34 5.20 -16.51
C ARG A 84 -12.10 4.78 -17.77
N PRO A 85 -11.45 4.71 -18.95
CA PRO A 85 -12.11 4.24 -20.16
C PRO A 85 -12.40 2.74 -20.08
N LEU A 86 -13.28 2.25 -20.96
CA LEU A 86 -13.50 0.82 -21.14
C LEU A 86 -12.18 0.12 -21.52
N SER A 87 -11.87 -0.97 -20.82
CA SER A 87 -10.70 -1.78 -21.10
C SER A 87 -10.88 -2.53 -22.43
N SER A 88 -9.83 -2.58 -23.25
CA SER A 88 -9.80 -3.36 -24.50
C SER A 88 -8.54 -4.22 -24.58
N GLY A 89 -8.59 -5.31 -25.34
CA GLY A 89 -7.46 -6.22 -25.53
C GLY A 89 -7.53 -6.93 -26.88
N LYS A 90 -6.37 -7.19 -27.48
CA LYS A 90 -6.21 -7.93 -28.74
C LYS A 90 -5.12 -8.97 -28.55
N GLN A 91 -5.39 -10.22 -28.89
CA GLN A 91 -4.42 -11.31 -28.85
C GLN A 91 -4.27 -11.88 -30.26
N THR A 92 -3.03 -12.04 -30.70
CA THR A 92 -2.67 -12.66 -31.97
C THR A 92 -1.59 -13.69 -31.69
N PHE A 93 -1.82 -14.94 -32.07
CA PHE A 93 -0.87 -16.03 -31.90
C PHE A 93 -1.04 -17.04 -33.03
N ASP A 94 0.04 -17.72 -33.38
CA ASP A 94 0.05 -18.79 -34.38
C ASP A 94 -0.19 -20.14 -33.70
N THR A 95 -0.85 -21.07 -34.39
CA THR A 95 -1.01 -22.47 -33.95
C THR A 95 -0.85 -23.42 -35.13
N ILE A 96 -0.37 -24.63 -34.86
CA ILE A 96 -0.15 -25.68 -35.87
C ILE A 96 -0.90 -26.93 -35.41
N GLU A 97 -2.11 -27.15 -35.94
CA GLU A 97 -3.02 -28.21 -35.49
C GLU A 97 -2.39 -29.62 -35.54
N LYS A 98 -1.55 -29.90 -36.54
CA LYS A 98 -0.80 -31.17 -36.66
C LYS A 98 0.05 -31.49 -35.41
N ASN A 99 0.50 -30.46 -34.69
CA ASN A 99 1.38 -30.59 -33.53
C ASN A 99 0.61 -30.48 -32.20
N TRP A 100 -0.72 -30.51 -32.20
CA TRP A 100 -1.48 -30.50 -30.97
C TRP A 100 -1.20 -31.77 -30.13
N PRO A 101 -1.06 -31.65 -28.80
CA PRO A 101 -1.40 -30.48 -27.97
C PRO A 101 -0.30 -29.41 -27.79
N LEU A 102 0.89 -29.56 -28.39
CA LEU A 102 2.05 -28.68 -28.12
C LEU A 102 1.80 -27.21 -28.48
N THR A 103 1.12 -26.94 -29.60
CA THR A 103 0.84 -25.57 -30.09
C THR A 103 -0.60 -25.13 -29.83
N LYS A 104 -1.39 -25.95 -29.12
CA LYS A 104 -2.79 -25.66 -28.79
C LYS A 104 -2.84 -24.70 -27.60
N ASN A 105 -3.77 -23.76 -27.62
CA ASN A 105 -4.10 -22.93 -26.45
C ASN A 105 -4.88 -23.75 -25.41
N VAL A 106 -4.20 -24.65 -24.71
CA VAL A 106 -4.82 -25.48 -23.68
C VAL A 106 -5.05 -24.63 -22.43
N PRO A 107 -6.30 -24.51 -21.93
CA PRO A 107 -6.55 -23.89 -20.63
C PRO A 107 -5.74 -24.58 -19.54
N LYS A 108 -5.25 -23.82 -18.57
CA LYS A 108 -4.55 -24.38 -17.41
C LYS A 108 -5.42 -25.48 -16.78
N ILE A 109 -4.81 -26.65 -16.51
CA ILE A 109 -5.52 -27.86 -16.07
C ILE A 109 -6.34 -27.58 -14.79
N GLU A 110 -5.76 -26.83 -13.86
CA GLU A 110 -6.38 -26.52 -12.58
C GLU A 110 -7.30 -25.28 -12.63
N ALA A 111 -7.46 -24.62 -13.79
CA ALA A 111 -8.19 -23.35 -13.88
C ALA A 111 -9.61 -23.44 -13.33
N LEU A 112 -10.35 -24.50 -13.68
CA LEU A 112 -11.72 -24.68 -13.22
C LEU A 112 -11.78 -24.84 -11.69
N ALA A 113 -10.96 -25.73 -11.13
CA ALA A 113 -10.88 -25.94 -9.68
C ALA A 113 -10.46 -24.66 -8.95
N GLN A 114 -9.52 -23.88 -9.51
CA GLN A 114 -9.12 -22.59 -8.94
C GLN A 114 -10.27 -21.58 -8.95
N THR A 115 -11.00 -21.47 -10.06
CA THR A 115 -12.12 -20.52 -10.17
C THR A 115 -13.36 -20.95 -9.41
N ALA A 116 -13.51 -22.24 -9.10
CA ALA A 116 -14.59 -22.81 -8.30
C ALA A 116 -14.28 -22.84 -6.79
N GLY A 117 -13.04 -22.56 -6.38
CA GLY A 117 -12.61 -22.68 -4.99
C GLY A 117 -12.38 -24.13 -4.52
N GLU A 118 -12.19 -25.06 -5.45
CA GLU A 118 -11.98 -26.49 -5.20
C GLU A 118 -10.49 -26.88 -5.20
N ALA A 119 -9.61 -26.00 -5.68
CA ALA A 119 -8.17 -26.21 -5.58
C ALA A 119 -7.71 -26.07 -4.12
N HIS A 120 -7.07 -27.10 -3.57
CA HIS A 120 -6.58 -27.07 -2.20
C HIS A 120 -5.19 -26.43 -2.12
N TYR A 121 -5.08 -25.38 -1.32
CA TYR A 121 -3.81 -24.78 -0.91
C TYR A 121 -3.44 -25.24 0.51
N SER A 122 -2.20 -24.98 0.95
CA SER A 122 -1.71 -25.48 2.24
C SER A 122 -2.59 -25.10 3.43
N ASN A 123 -3.23 -23.93 3.39
CA ASN A 123 -4.11 -23.46 4.46
C ASN A 123 -5.59 -23.89 4.30
N ASP A 124 -5.93 -24.56 3.20
CA ASP A 124 -7.27 -25.14 2.99
C ASP A 124 -7.35 -26.58 3.49
N LEU A 125 -6.21 -27.18 3.81
CA LEU A 125 -6.14 -28.52 4.39
C LEU A 125 -6.91 -28.53 5.72
N PRO A 126 -7.78 -29.54 5.95
CA PRO A 126 -8.49 -29.66 7.22
C PRO A 126 -7.52 -29.76 8.39
N ARG A 127 -7.92 -29.14 9.51
CA ARG A 127 -7.16 -29.21 10.76
C ARG A 127 -6.97 -30.65 11.20
N GLN A 128 -5.75 -31.01 11.54
CA GLN A 128 -5.43 -32.33 12.05
C GLN A 128 -5.70 -32.42 13.57
N PRO A 129 -6.04 -33.60 14.11
CA PRO A 129 -6.18 -33.77 15.56
C PRO A 129 -4.89 -33.40 16.29
N GLY A 130 -4.98 -32.45 17.23
CA GLY A 130 -3.83 -31.98 18.01
C GLY A 130 -2.93 -30.97 17.27
N GLU A 131 -3.35 -30.47 16.10
CA GLU A 131 -2.64 -29.40 15.39
C GLU A 131 -2.53 -28.13 16.26
N LEU A 132 -1.35 -27.52 16.26
CA LEU A 132 -1.06 -26.25 16.94
C LEU A 132 -0.76 -25.15 15.93
N TYR A 133 -0.94 -23.90 16.35
CA TYR A 133 -0.57 -22.72 15.60
C TYR A 133 0.73 -22.12 16.14
N ALA A 134 1.57 -21.63 15.23
CA ALA A 134 2.77 -20.89 15.56
C ALA A 134 2.69 -19.46 15.00
N ALA A 135 3.25 -18.51 15.74
CA ALA A 135 3.40 -17.13 15.32
C ALA A 135 4.81 -16.65 15.68
N PHE A 136 5.41 -15.85 14.81
CA PHE A 136 6.73 -15.28 15.05
C PHE A 136 6.65 -14.05 15.94
N VAL A 137 7.57 -13.95 16.90
CA VAL A 137 7.88 -12.70 17.60
C VAL A 137 9.03 -12.03 16.87
N LEU A 138 8.73 -10.93 16.18
CA LEU A 138 9.68 -10.24 15.31
C LEU A 138 10.41 -9.11 16.07
N ALA A 139 11.64 -8.82 15.66
CA ALA A 139 12.39 -7.69 16.17
C ALA A 139 11.68 -6.37 15.84
N THR A 140 11.57 -5.49 16.83
CA THR A 140 10.97 -4.15 16.68
C THR A 140 12.01 -3.04 16.55
N GLN A 141 13.29 -3.39 16.69
CA GLN A 141 14.42 -2.47 16.63
C GLN A 141 15.48 -3.03 15.66
N VAL A 142 16.04 -2.15 14.84
CA VAL A 142 17.10 -2.50 13.88
C VAL A 142 18.44 -2.55 14.61
N HIS A 143 19.34 -3.45 14.19
CA HIS A 143 20.74 -3.52 14.63
C HIS A 143 20.92 -3.42 16.16
N SER A 144 20.08 -4.13 16.90
CA SER A 144 20.02 -4.07 18.36
C SER A 144 20.35 -5.42 18.97
N ARG A 145 20.96 -5.42 20.16
CA ARG A 145 21.24 -6.66 20.91
C ARG A 145 20.06 -6.99 21.82
N ILE A 146 19.64 -8.25 21.81
CA ILE A 146 18.60 -8.75 22.72
C ILE A 146 19.21 -8.91 24.12
N ALA A 147 18.84 -8.03 25.05
CA ALA A 147 19.35 -8.09 26.44
C ALA A 147 18.67 -9.19 27.28
N LYS A 148 17.35 -9.33 27.12
CA LYS A 148 16.54 -10.33 27.84
C LYS A 148 15.31 -10.68 27.02
N LEU A 149 14.92 -11.95 27.06
CA LEU A 149 13.61 -12.44 26.60
C LEU A 149 12.81 -12.87 27.83
N ASP A 150 11.54 -12.45 27.91
CA ASP A 150 10.62 -12.81 29.00
C ASP A 150 9.25 -13.15 28.42
N ALA A 151 8.90 -14.44 28.43
CA ALA A 151 7.64 -14.95 27.92
C ALA A 151 6.64 -15.31 29.03
N ALA A 152 6.91 -14.95 30.28
CA ALA A 152 6.13 -15.43 31.44
C ALA A 152 4.65 -15.07 31.36
N GLU A 153 4.31 -13.85 30.93
CA GLU A 153 2.91 -13.44 30.77
C GLU A 153 2.25 -14.14 29.58
N ALA A 154 2.96 -14.30 28.46
CA ALA A 154 2.44 -15.00 27.29
C ALA A 154 2.12 -16.47 27.62
N LEU A 155 2.98 -17.15 28.37
CA LEU A 155 2.78 -18.54 28.80
C LEU A 155 1.59 -18.73 29.76
N LYS A 156 1.12 -17.67 30.42
CA LYS A 156 -0.09 -17.72 31.26
C LYS A 156 -1.38 -17.56 30.45
N MET A 157 -1.29 -17.12 29.20
CA MET A 157 -2.47 -16.89 28.37
C MET A 157 -3.13 -18.23 27.98
N PRO A 158 -4.47 -18.35 28.08
CA PRO A 158 -5.16 -19.57 27.67
C PRO A 158 -4.85 -19.96 26.22
N GLY A 159 -4.52 -21.24 26.00
CA GLY A 159 -4.22 -21.79 24.67
C GLY A 159 -2.76 -21.65 24.22
N VAL A 160 -1.91 -20.93 24.96
CA VAL A 160 -0.46 -20.91 24.68
C VAL A 160 0.16 -22.22 25.16
N VAL A 161 0.80 -22.93 24.24
CA VAL A 161 1.44 -24.23 24.52
C VAL A 161 2.91 -24.06 24.90
N ALA A 162 3.65 -23.23 24.16
CA ALA A 162 5.08 -23.04 24.37
C ALA A 162 5.56 -21.70 23.77
N PHE A 163 6.71 -21.26 24.25
CA PHE A 163 7.53 -20.22 23.63
C PHE A 163 8.87 -20.84 23.25
N TYR A 164 9.27 -20.72 21.99
CA TYR A 164 10.54 -21.23 21.47
C TYR A 164 11.46 -20.08 21.11
N SER A 165 12.73 -20.25 21.45
CA SER A 165 13.85 -19.33 21.18
C SER A 165 14.99 -20.07 20.49
N ALA A 166 16.08 -19.36 20.16
CA ALA A 166 17.28 -19.98 19.60
C ALA A 166 17.85 -21.13 20.48
N LYS A 167 17.60 -21.10 21.80
CA LYS A 167 18.07 -22.13 22.75
C LYS A 167 17.35 -23.47 22.63
N ASP A 168 16.17 -23.46 22.01
CA ASP A 168 15.31 -24.64 21.91
C ASP A 168 15.53 -25.40 20.60
N ILE A 169 16.39 -24.89 19.72
CA ILE A 169 16.73 -25.50 18.43
C ILE A 169 17.79 -26.58 18.68
N PRO A 170 17.51 -27.86 18.36
CA PRO A 170 18.48 -28.93 18.55
C PRO A 170 19.65 -28.79 17.57
N GLY A 171 20.87 -28.99 18.07
CA GLY A 171 22.09 -28.89 17.25
C GLY A 171 22.51 -27.44 17.00
N THR A 172 23.01 -27.17 15.81
CA THR A 172 23.42 -25.82 15.39
C THR A 172 22.26 -25.13 14.70
N ASN A 173 21.87 -23.93 15.15
CA ASN A 173 20.84 -23.10 14.51
C ASN A 173 21.35 -22.45 13.21
N ASN A 174 21.76 -23.28 12.25
CA ASN A 174 22.30 -22.86 10.96
C ASN A 174 21.85 -23.84 9.87
N PHE A 175 21.35 -23.30 8.75
CA PHE A 175 20.89 -24.09 7.61
C PHE A 175 21.95 -24.23 6.51
N MET A 176 23.13 -23.61 6.65
CA MET A 176 24.20 -23.67 5.66
C MET A 176 24.88 -25.06 5.66
N PRO A 177 25.26 -25.59 4.48
CA PRO A 177 25.97 -26.87 4.40
C PRO A 177 27.30 -26.84 5.17
N ALA A 178 27.47 -27.75 6.12
CA ALA A 178 28.67 -27.84 6.97
C ALA A 178 29.98 -28.04 6.16
N GLY A 179 29.89 -28.61 4.96
CA GLY A 179 31.04 -28.82 4.06
C GLY A 179 31.62 -27.55 3.44
N LEU A 180 30.98 -26.38 3.63
CA LEU A 180 31.45 -25.10 3.10
C LEU A 180 32.32 -24.31 4.10
N GLY A 181 32.68 -24.89 5.24
CA GLY A 181 33.63 -24.29 6.19
C GLY A 181 33.07 -23.16 7.06
N ASN A 182 31.76 -22.93 7.05
CA ASN A 182 31.11 -21.91 7.88
C ASN A 182 30.87 -22.48 9.29
N GLN A 183 31.86 -22.32 10.17
CA GLN A 183 31.77 -22.76 11.57
C GLN A 183 30.94 -21.80 12.43
N ASP A 184 30.82 -20.55 12.00
CA ASP A 184 30.14 -19.51 12.74
C ASP A 184 28.72 -19.30 12.22
N VAL A 185 27.76 -19.34 13.14
CA VAL A 185 26.41 -18.83 12.92
C VAL A 185 26.49 -17.34 13.20
N GLU A 186 26.39 -16.50 12.17
CA GLU A 186 26.17 -15.07 12.40
C GLU A 186 24.75 -14.88 12.93
N GLU A 187 24.62 -14.62 14.24
CA GLU A 187 23.41 -14.04 14.85
C GLU A 187 23.40 -12.52 14.72
#